data_AF-A0A522UWE3-F1
#
_entry.id   AF-A0A522UWE3-F1
#
_cell.length_a   1.000
_cell.length_b   1.000
_cell.length_c   1.000
_cell.angle_alpha   90.00
_cell.angle_beta   90.00
_cell.angle_gamma   90.00
#
_symmetry.space_group_name_H-M   'P 1'
#
loop_
_entity.id
_entity.type
_entity.pdbx_description
1 polymer ?
#
loop_
_entity_poly.entity_id
_entity_poly.type
_entity_poly.pdbx_seq_one_letter_code
_entity_poly.pdbx_strand_id
1 'polypeptide(L)'
;MGYPGKNRKSYETPKHPWQAARIASEVELIKAYGLRNKKEVWKAHSNLKNYRELARKLLAESTKRTLSGHMKTDADNILNHLKRYGLLKSEAGLDEILTLQVTNFLDRRLQTQVHKQGLANTLKQARQFIVHGHISVG
;
A
#
# COMPACT_ATOMS: atom_id res chain seq x y z
N MET A 1 17.87 -30.48 -5.45
CA MET A 1 18.07 -29.18 -4.76
C MET A 1 16.82 -28.34 -4.93
N GLY A 2 16.18 -27.90 -3.83
CA GLY A 2 14.97 -27.07 -3.87
C GLY A 2 15.29 -25.59 -4.11
N TYR A 3 14.33 -24.86 -4.68
CA TYR A 3 14.46 -23.41 -4.91
C TYR A 3 14.71 -22.67 -3.58
N PRO A 4 15.81 -21.91 -3.43
CA PRO A 4 16.19 -21.25 -2.17
C PRO A 4 15.30 -20.05 -1.79
N GLY A 5 14.31 -19.72 -2.63
CA GLY A 5 13.40 -18.60 -2.39
C GLY A 5 12.45 -18.84 -1.21
N LYS A 6 12.36 -17.86 -0.32
CA LYS A 6 11.40 -17.88 0.80
C LYS A 6 10.03 -17.41 0.32
N ASN A 7 9.11 -18.34 0.10
CA ASN A 7 7.70 -18.04 -0.17
C ASN A 7 7.03 -17.47 1.09
N ARG A 8 6.85 -16.14 1.15
CA ARG A 8 6.16 -15.45 2.24
C ARG A 8 4.79 -14.96 1.80
N LYS A 9 3.81 -15.02 2.70
CA LYS A 9 2.47 -14.46 2.45
C LYS A 9 2.57 -12.93 2.42
N SER A 10 1.93 -12.33 1.42
CA SER A 10 1.84 -10.86 1.25
C SER A 10 0.60 -10.24 1.92
N TYR A 11 -0.25 -11.06 2.52
CA TYR A 11 -1.45 -10.60 3.20
C TYR A 11 -1.75 -11.46 4.42
N GLU A 12 -2.41 -10.86 5.39
CA GLU A 12 -3.02 -11.55 6.53
C GLU A 12 -4.53 -11.70 6.32
N THR A 13 -5.07 -12.85 6.73
CA THR A 13 -6.51 -13.08 6.73
C THR A 13 -7.14 -12.46 7.97
N PRO A 14 -8.34 -11.86 7.86
CA PRO A 14 -9.10 -11.37 9.01
C PRO A 14 -9.32 -12.48 10.05
N LYS A 15 -9.25 -12.12 11.34
CA LYS A 15 -9.48 -13.06 12.45
C LYS A 15 -10.90 -13.63 12.44
N HIS A 16 -11.90 -12.78 12.18
CA HIS A 16 -13.31 -13.16 12.11
C HIS A 16 -13.83 -13.05 10.67
N PRO A 17 -14.18 -14.18 10.02
CA PRO A 17 -14.61 -14.19 8.64
C PRO A 17 -15.93 -13.43 8.39
N TRP A 18 -16.87 -13.47 9.34
CA TRP A 18 -18.25 -13.00 9.17
C TRP A 18 -18.52 -11.75 9.99
N GLN A 19 -17.93 -10.62 9.61
CA GLN A 19 -18.19 -9.32 10.23
C GLN A 19 -18.84 -8.40 9.20
N ALA A 20 -20.12 -8.07 9.40
CA ALA A 20 -20.91 -7.30 8.43
C ALA A 20 -20.27 -5.95 8.09
N ALA A 21 -19.86 -5.17 9.11
CA ALA A 21 -19.24 -3.85 8.92
C ALA A 21 -17.93 -3.93 8.11
N ARG A 22 -17.07 -4.92 8.39
CA ARG A 22 -15.84 -5.15 7.62
C ARG A 22 -16.13 -5.58 6.19
N ILE A 23 -17.09 -6.48 6.00
CA ILE A 23 -17.46 -6.98 4.69
C ILE A 23 -18.02 -5.85 3.82
N ALA A 24 -18.85 -4.98 4.40
CA ALA A 24 -19.41 -3.82 3.72
C ALA A 24 -18.31 -2.87 3.23
N SER A 25 -17.39 -2.45 4.11
CA SER A 25 -16.30 -1.55 3.73
C SER A 25 -15.34 -2.16 2.70
N GLU A 26 -15.03 -3.46 2.80
CA GLU A 26 -14.24 -4.17 1.78
C GLU A 26 -14.94 -4.17 0.41
N VAL A 27 -16.26 -4.38 0.39
CA VAL A 27 -17.05 -4.39 -0.85
C VAL A 27 -17.11 -3.00 -1.46
N GLU A 28 -17.25 -1.96 -0.65
CA GLU A 28 -17.16 -0.57 -1.11
C GLU A 28 -15.82 -0.27 -1.78
N LEU A 29 -14.70 -0.65 -1.15
CA LEU A 29 -13.37 -0.49 -1.74
C LEU A 29 -13.22 -1.28 -3.04
N ILE A 30 -13.75 -2.51 -3.10
CA ILE A 30 -13.70 -3.32 -4.32
C ILE A 30 -14.45 -2.64 -5.47
N LYS A 31 -15.65 -2.12 -5.20
CA LYS A 31 -16.46 -1.41 -6.19
C LYS A 31 -15.79 -0.12 -6.63
N ALA A 32 -15.33 0.69 -5.67
CA ALA A 32 -14.72 1.99 -5.91
C ALA A 32 -13.42 1.90 -6.71
N TYR A 33 -12.61 0.86 -6.51
CA TYR A 33 -11.30 0.70 -7.15
C TYR A 33 -11.25 -0.37 -8.25
N GLY A 34 -12.38 -1.02 -8.56
CA GLY A 34 -12.45 -2.06 -9.59
C GLY A 34 -11.55 -3.27 -9.30
N LEU A 35 -11.46 -3.68 -8.02
CA LEU A 35 -10.60 -4.78 -7.58
C LEU A 35 -11.25 -6.13 -7.93
N ARG A 36 -10.43 -7.17 -8.18
CA ARG A 36 -10.97 -8.50 -8.55
C ARG A 36 -11.54 -9.26 -7.35
N ASN A 37 -10.86 -9.16 -6.21
CA ASN A 37 -11.12 -10.00 -5.04
C ASN A 37 -10.63 -9.34 -3.75
N LYS A 38 -11.22 -9.75 -2.62
CA LYS A 38 -10.87 -9.26 -1.26
C LYS A 38 -9.40 -9.42 -0.89
N LYS A 39 -8.72 -10.39 -1.50
CA LYS A 39 -7.27 -10.59 -1.34
C LYS A 39 -6.47 -9.34 -1.73
N GLU A 40 -6.89 -8.59 -2.74
CA GLU A 40 -6.22 -7.34 -3.12
C GLU A 40 -6.38 -6.25 -2.05
N VAL A 41 -7.56 -6.17 -1.42
CA VAL A 41 -7.81 -5.28 -0.28
C VAL A 41 -6.94 -5.68 0.90
N TRP A 42 -6.88 -6.98 1.24
CA TRP A 42 -6.07 -7.47 2.37
C TRP A 42 -4.57 -7.24 2.17
N LYS A 43 -4.06 -7.33 0.93
CA LYS A 43 -2.67 -6.95 0.62
C LYS A 43 -2.43 -5.47 0.91
N ALA A 44 -3.33 -4.58 0.52
CA ALA A 44 -3.21 -3.16 0.81
C ALA A 44 -3.23 -2.87 2.32
N HIS A 45 -4.15 -3.51 3.06
CA HIS A 45 -4.16 -3.42 4.53
C HIS A 45 -2.87 -3.94 5.17
N SER A 46 -2.35 -5.07 4.70
CA SER A 46 -1.15 -5.70 5.26
C SER A 46 0.08 -4.84 5.00
N ASN A 47 0.21 -4.25 3.80
CA ASN A 47 1.27 -3.30 3.49
C ASN A 47 1.21 -2.08 4.41
N LEU A 48 0.04 -1.47 4.57
CA LEU A 48 -0.15 -0.33 5.46
C LEU A 48 0.19 -0.67 6.92
N LYS A 49 -0.23 -1.84 7.40
CA LYS A 49 0.10 -2.36 8.74
C LYS A 49 1.62 -2.44 8.92
N ASN A 50 2.34 -3.02 7.95
CA ASN A 50 3.80 -3.13 8.00
C ASN A 50 4.49 -1.77 8.07
N TYR A 51 4.07 -0.80 7.24
CA TYR A 51 4.63 0.56 7.30
C TYR A 51 4.35 1.24 8.63
N ARG A 52 3.14 1.12 9.19
CA ARG A 52 2.80 1.68 10.50
C ARG A 52 3.55 1.01 11.65
N GLU A 53 3.81 -0.29 11.57
CA GLU A 53 4.62 -1.01 12.55
C GLU A 53 6.07 -0.53 12.53
N LEU A 54 6.65 -0.37 11.33
CA LEU A 54 8.00 0.17 11.17
C LEU A 54 8.08 1.62 11.69
N ALA A 55 7.13 2.47 11.31
CA ALA A 55 7.08 3.85 11.78
C ALA A 55 6.99 3.94 13.31
N ARG A 56 6.12 3.14 13.95
CA ARG A 56 6.02 3.11 15.42
C ARG A 56 7.31 2.69 16.10
N LYS A 57 8.05 1.71 15.54
CA LYS A 57 9.35 1.29 16.10
C LYS A 57 10.37 2.44 16.01
N LEU A 58 10.47 3.07 14.86
CA LEU A 58 11.41 4.18 14.63
C LEU A 58 11.08 5.40 15.49
N LEU A 59 9.79 5.73 15.67
CA LEU A 59 9.35 6.82 16.54
C LEU A 59 9.60 6.53 18.03
N ALA A 60 9.38 5.28 18.46
CA ALA A 60 9.67 4.88 19.84
C ALA A 60 11.16 4.95 20.14
N GLU A 61 12.02 4.67 19.16
CA GLU A 61 13.47 4.75 19.30
C GLU A 61 13.99 6.19 19.24
N SER A 62 13.45 7.02 18.33
CA SER A 62 13.81 8.45 18.25
C SER A 62 13.52 9.21 19.55
N THR A 63 12.47 8.79 20.27
CA THR A 63 12.11 9.34 21.58
C THR A 63 13.08 8.89 22.68
N LYS A 64 13.67 7.69 22.57
CA LYS A 64 14.57 7.11 23.59
C LYS A 64 16.04 7.50 23.42
N ARG A 65 16.50 7.70 22.19
CA ARG A 65 17.90 8.01 21.85
C ARG A 65 17.92 8.84 20.56
N THR A 66 18.94 9.67 20.38
CA THR A 66 19.22 10.29 19.08
C THR A 66 19.37 9.20 18.01
N LEU A 67 18.62 9.31 16.90
CA LEU A 67 18.70 8.37 15.77
C LEU A 67 20.14 8.37 15.24
N SER A 68 20.91 7.33 15.56
CA SER A 68 22.31 7.18 15.16
C SER A 68 22.52 5.87 14.39
N GLY A 69 23.39 5.91 13.38
CA GLY A 69 23.74 4.76 12.55
C GLY A 69 22.58 4.25 11.69
N HIS A 70 22.38 2.93 11.71
CA HIS A 70 21.46 2.20 10.82
C HIS A 70 19.99 2.65 10.91
N MET A 71 19.54 3.11 12.07
CA MET A 71 18.13 3.49 12.26
C MET A 71 17.77 4.80 11.54
N LYS A 72 18.72 5.73 11.45
CA LYS A 72 18.53 6.96 10.68
C LYS A 72 18.44 6.65 9.19
N THR A 73 19.33 5.78 8.70
CA THR A 73 19.29 5.35 7.29
C THR A 73 18.00 4.61 6.97
N ASP A 74 17.48 3.77 7.87
CA ASP A 74 16.22 3.07 7.67
C ASP A 74 15.02 4.02 7.65
N ALA A 75 15.01 5.02 8.55
CA ALA A 75 13.99 6.07 8.55
C ALA A 75 14.00 6.88 7.23
N ASP A 76 15.18 7.31 6.79
CA ASP A 76 15.35 8.03 5.53
C ASP A 76 14.93 7.17 4.34
N ASN A 77 15.28 5.89 4.34
CA ASN A 77 14.91 4.95 3.27
C ASN A 77 13.39 4.76 3.17
N ILE A 78 12.70 4.59 4.30
CA ILE A 78 11.23 4.42 4.31
C ILE A 78 10.55 5.71 3.85
N LEU A 79 11.00 6.87 4.33
CA LEU A 79 10.46 8.16 3.90
C LEU A 79 10.68 8.39 2.41
N ASN A 80 11.90 8.17 1.92
CA ASN A 80 12.24 8.31 0.52
C ASN A 80 11.42 7.35 -0.36
N HIS A 81 11.22 6.12 0.09
CA HIS A 81 10.39 5.15 -0.61
C HIS A 81 8.93 5.63 -0.70
N LEU A 82 8.32 6.04 0.42
CA LEU A 82 6.93 6.50 0.44
C LEU A 82 6.73 7.81 -0.35
N LYS A 83 7.70 8.72 -0.32
CA LYS A 83 7.72 9.96 -1.12
C LYS A 83 7.81 9.66 -2.62
N ARG A 84 8.73 8.77 -3.03
CA ARG A 84 8.85 8.31 -4.43
C ARG A 84 7.57 7.64 -4.94
N TYR A 85 6.93 6.85 -4.09
CA TYR A 85 5.64 6.24 -4.43
C TYR A 85 4.48 7.24 -4.45
N GLY A 86 4.67 8.49 -4.01
CA GLY A 86 3.64 9.52 -3.96
C GLY A 86 2.56 9.26 -2.90
N LEU A 87 2.91 8.55 -1.83
CA LEU A 87 2.01 8.28 -0.70
C LEU A 87 2.10 9.38 0.37
N LEU A 88 3.25 10.06 0.46
CA LEU A 88 3.52 11.16 1.36
C LEU A 88 3.91 12.42 0.57
N LYS A 89 3.68 13.59 1.17
CA LYS A 89 4.16 14.87 0.64
C LYS A 89 5.69 14.99 0.81
N SER A 90 6.33 15.87 0.05
CA SER A 90 7.79 16.04 0.09
C SER A 90 8.32 16.45 1.46
N GLU A 91 7.54 17.19 2.24
CA GLU A 91 7.90 17.68 3.58
C GLU A 91 7.47 16.73 4.71
N ALA A 92 6.85 15.59 4.37
CA ALA A 92 6.30 14.67 5.35
C ALA A 92 7.37 14.05 6.25
N GLY A 93 7.05 14.00 7.55
CA GLY A 93 7.81 13.31 8.60
C GLY A 93 7.33 11.88 8.87
N LEU A 94 7.96 11.21 9.85
CA LEU A 94 7.62 9.83 10.24
C LEU A 94 6.21 9.70 10.82
N ASP A 95 5.71 10.73 11.49
CA ASP A 95 4.38 10.73 12.11
C ASP A 95 3.26 10.63 11.08
N GLU A 96 3.45 11.21 9.89
CA GLU A 96 2.47 11.16 8.81
C GLU A 96 2.22 9.75 8.28
N ILE A 97 3.17 8.81 8.46
CA ILE A 97 2.96 7.41 8.09
C ILE A 97 1.80 6.80 8.90
N LEU A 98 1.57 7.29 10.12
CA LEU A 98 0.49 6.82 10.98
C LEU A 98 -0.89 7.26 10.49
N THR A 99 -0.99 8.38 9.78
CA THR A 99 -2.27 8.91 9.27
C THR A 99 -2.69 8.29 7.94
N LEU A 100 -1.78 7.60 7.23
CA LEU A 100 -2.06 6.96 5.94
C LEU A 100 -3.25 6.02 6.00
N GLN A 101 -4.10 6.09 4.97
CA GLN A 101 -5.25 5.23 4.77
C GLN A 101 -5.01 4.23 3.64
N VAL A 102 -5.86 3.20 3.57
CA VAL A 102 -5.80 2.17 2.52
C VAL A 102 -6.07 2.78 1.14
N THR A 103 -6.92 3.80 1.09
CA THR A 103 -7.25 4.58 -0.10
C THR A 103 -6.01 5.19 -0.74
N ASN A 104 -5.05 5.71 0.04
CA ASN A 104 -3.79 6.26 -0.49
C ASN A 104 -3.01 5.22 -1.30
N PHE A 105 -2.94 3.98 -0.83
CA PHE A 105 -2.27 2.88 -1.56
C PHE A 105 -3.03 2.46 -2.81
N LEU A 106 -4.37 2.38 -2.71
CA LEU A 106 -5.21 2.02 -3.84
C LEU A 106 -5.21 3.09 -4.92
N ASP A 107 -5.12 4.36 -4.54
CA ASP A 107 -5.03 5.50 -5.47
C ASP A 107 -3.76 5.48 -6.31
N ARG A 108 -2.64 5.01 -5.76
CA ARG A 108 -1.34 4.92 -6.46
C ARG A 108 -1.20 3.67 -7.32
N ARG A 109 -2.21 2.79 -7.37
CA ARG A 109 -2.21 1.62 -8.24
C ARG A 109 -2.23 2.03 -9.71
N LEU A 110 -1.54 1.31 -10.58
CA LEU A 110 -1.52 1.64 -12.02
C LEU A 110 -2.93 1.72 -12.62
N GLN A 111 -3.83 0.82 -12.23
CA GLN A 111 -5.24 0.81 -12.66
C GLN A 111 -5.97 2.13 -12.38
N THR A 112 -5.80 2.70 -11.18
CA THR A 112 -6.44 3.96 -10.80
C THR A 112 -5.75 5.15 -11.44
N GLN A 113 -4.43 5.11 -11.60
CA GLN A 113 -3.68 6.16 -12.27
C GLN A 113 -4.09 6.29 -13.73
N VAL A 114 -4.21 5.17 -14.45
CA VAL A 114 -4.69 5.13 -15.85
C VAL A 114 -6.09 5.73 -15.99
N HIS A 115 -6.99 5.37 -15.08
CA HIS A 115 -8.34 5.93 -15.06
C HIS A 115 -8.35 7.43 -14.74
N LYS A 116 -7.58 7.86 -13.73
CA LYS A 116 -7.45 9.28 -13.35
C LYS A 116 -6.80 10.13 -14.45
N GLN A 117 -5.94 9.54 -15.28
CA GLN A 117 -5.33 10.18 -16.45
C GLN A 117 -6.28 10.23 -17.67
N GLY A 118 -7.48 9.67 -17.59
CA GLY A 118 -8.45 9.67 -18.69
C GLY A 118 -8.15 8.68 -19.81
N LEU A 119 -7.18 7.78 -19.64
CA LEU A 119 -6.82 6.77 -20.64
C LEU A 119 -7.83 5.61 -20.73
N ALA A 120 -8.75 5.52 -19.75
CA ALA A 120 -9.82 4.53 -19.73
C ALA A 120 -11.08 5.15 -19.12
N ASN A 121 -12.25 4.77 -19.63
CA ASN A 121 -13.54 5.29 -19.18
C ASN A 121 -14.00 4.68 -17.85
N THR A 122 -13.51 3.48 -17.53
CA THR A 122 -13.81 2.80 -16.26
C THR A 122 -12.58 2.14 -15.68
N LEU A 123 -12.57 1.93 -14.36
CA LEU A 123 -11.49 1.20 -13.68
C LEU A 123 -11.35 -0.25 -14.18
N LYS A 124 -12.44 -0.90 -14.59
CA LYS A 124 -12.39 -2.26 -15.16
C LYS A 124 -11.71 -2.25 -16.54
N GLN A 125 -12.04 -1.27 -17.37
CA GLN A 125 -11.38 -1.08 -18.67
C GLN A 125 -9.89 -0.76 -18.50
N ALA A 126 -9.54 0.11 -17.54
CA ALA A 126 -8.13 0.38 -17.21
C ALA A 126 -7.37 -0.91 -16.88
N ARG A 127 -7.99 -1.82 -16.12
CA ARG A 127 -7.40 -3.13 -15.82
C ARG A 127 -7.23 -3.99 -17.08
N GLN A 128 -8.22 -4.00 -17.95
CA GLN A 128 -8.15 -4.74 -19.22
C GLN A 128 -7.00 -4.24 -20.08
N PHE A 129 -6.85 -2.93 -20.26
CA PHE A 129 -5.77 -2.34 -21.03
C PHE A 129 -4.38 -2.67 -20.48
N ILE A 130 -4.23 -2.67 -19.15
CA ILE A 130 -2.98 -3.10 -18.50
C ILE A 130 -2.70 -4.58 -18.77
N VAL A 131 -3.70 -5.45 -18.61
CA VAL A 131 -3.54 -6.90 -18.80
C VAL A 131 -3.23 -7.25 -20.27
N HIS A 132 -3.80 -6.50 -21.21
CA HIS A 132 -3.61 -6.70 -22.64
C HIS A 132 -2.33 -6.03 -23.19
N GLY A 133 -1.59 -5.27 -22.36
CA GLY A 133 -0.33 -4.64 -22.76
C GLY A 133 -0.51 -3.36 -23.58
N HIS A 134 -1.67 -2.71 -23.55
CA HIS A 134 -1.89 -1.43 -24.23
C HIS A 134 -1.26 -0.24 -23.49
N ILE A 135 -0.74 -0.46 -22.28
CA ILE A 135 -0.19 0.58 -21.42
C ILE A 135 1.25 0.20 -21.08
N SER A 136 2.15 1.13 -21.37
CA SER A 136 3.57 1.05 -21.01
C SER A 136 3.88 2.09 -19.93
N VAL A 137 4.81 1.75 -19.03
CA VAL A 137 5.34 2.66 -18.01
C VAL A 137 6.85 2.74 -18.22
N GLY A 138 7.34 3.95 -18.44
CA GLY A 138 8.75 4.27 -18.65
C GLY A 138 9.14 5.57 -17.96
#